data_AF-A0A2V9UNM4-F1
#
_entry.id   AF-A0A2V9UNM4-F1
#
_cell.length_a   1.000
_cell.length_b   1.000
_cell.length_c   1.000
_cell.angle_alpha   90.00
_cell.angle_beta   90.00
_cell.angle_gamma   90.00
#
_symmetry.space_group_name_H-M   'P 1'
#
loop_
_entity.id
_entity.type
_entity.pdbx_description
1 polymer ?
#
loop_
_entity_poly.entity_id
_entity_poly.type
_entity_poly.pdbx_seq_one_letter_code
_entity_poly.pdbx_strand_id
1 'polypeptide(L)'
;MKLTIWLVPFFLAIAPAAQIQAINNDVYTVQGVTAEREAVIRRQIQAMQPRVLPYRIRFVPHWQYLYAAKVYQLHVPTGMGSKMFTHLPTRSVFVDADRYDGQEWLGHWLAHELGHLATNSASEEDAERAALEYRKRLQKLRTSSAERKTLVGSR
;
A
#
# COMPACT_ATOMS: atom_id res chain seq x y z
N MET A 1 55.07 41.86 -12.42
CA MET A 1 54.20 40.73 -12.80
C MET A 1 54.31 39.64 -11.74
N LYS A 2 53.23 39.38 -10.99
CA LYS A 2 52.92 38.12 -10.29
C LYS A 2 51.50 38.27 -9.74
N LEU A 3 50.53 37.76 -10.50
CA LEU A 3 49.14 37.58 -10.07
C LEU A 3 49.12 36.44 -9.04
N THR A 4 48.40 36.60 -7.94
CA THR A 4 48.00 35.47 -7.11
C THR A 4 46.51 35.60 -6.84
N ILE A 5 45.77 34.67 -7.46
CA ILE A 5 44.32 34.60 -7.53
C ILE A 5 43.81 34.03 -6.20
N TRP A 6 42.84 34.72 -5.60
CA TRP A 6 42.09 34.23 -4.45
C TRP A 6 41.01 33.24 -4.94
N LEU A 7 41.10 31.98 -4.52
CA LEU A 7 40.04 30.99 -4.71
C LEU A 7 39.06 31.08 -3.52
N VAL A 8 37.90 31.68 -3.77
CA VAL A 8 36.74 31.59 -2.88
C VAL A 8 36.03 30.26 -3.18
N PRO A 9 35.70 29.42 -2.19
CA PRO A 9 34.86 28.27 -2.46
C PRO A 9 33.41 28.74 -2.64
N PHE A 10 32.93 28.60 -3.87
CA PHE A 10 31.54 28.74 -4.27
C PHE A 10 30.76 27.55 -3.67
N PHE A 11 30.19 27.73 -2.47
CA PHE A 11 29.26 26.75 -1.92
C PHE A 11 27.89 26.92 -2.61
N LEU A 12 27.63 26.03 -3.56
CA LEU A 12 26.31 25.82 -4.13
C LEU A 12 25.41 25.25 -3.01
N ALA A 13 24.59 26.10 -2.39
CA ALA A 13 23.58 25.66 -1.43
C ALA A 13 22.52 24.83 -2.18
N ILE A 14 22.63 23.50 -2.08
CA ILE A 14 21.58 22.58 -2.49
C ILE A 14 20.41 22.78 -1.51
N ALA A 15 19.30 23.34 -1.99
CA ALA A 15 18.06 23.44 -1.23
C ALA A 15 17.58 22.02 -0.85
N PRO A 16 17.24 21.73 0.41
CA PRO A 16 16.69 20.44 0.79
C PRO A 16 15.18 20.41 0.47
N ALA A 17 14.82 20.39 -0.81
CA ALA A 17 13.45 20.17 -1.26
C ALA A 17 13.19 18.68 -1.48
N ALA A 18 13.26 17.86 -0.42
CA ALA A 18 12.69 16.50 -0.38
C ALA A 18 12.81 15.86 1.02
N GLN A 19 12.41 16.57 2.08
CA GLN A 19 12.01 15.91 3.32
C GLN A 19 10.49 15.83 3.39
N ILE A 20 9.89 15.16 2.40
CA ILE A 20 8.63 14.48 2.67
C ILE A 20 9.03 13.31 3.56
N GLN A 21 8.78 13.48 4.85
CA GLN A 21 8.95 12.52 5.94
C GLN A 21 9.03 11.08 5.41
N ALA A 22 10.20 10.45 5.59
CA ALA A 22 10.32 9.01 5.49
C ALA A 22 9.45 8.42 6.60
N ILE A 23 8.18 8.17 6.31
CA ILE A 23 7.25 7.49 7.21
C ILE A 23 7.75 6.04 7.25
N ASN A 24 8.58 5.71 8.24
CA ASN A 24 9.09 4.38 8.61
C ASN A 24 8.67 3.26 7.63
N ASN A 25 9.43 3.09 6.55
CA ASN A 25 9.17 2.09 5.53
C ASN A 25 9.39 0.64 6.02
N ASP A 26 9.94 0.48 7.23
CA ASP A 26 10.43 -0.78 7.77
C ASP A 26 9.40 -1.65 8.51
N VAL A 27 8.13 -1.21 8.62
CA VAL A 27 7.15 -1.96 9.42
C VAL A 27 6.63 -3.21 8.69
N TYR A 28 6.67 -3.23 7.36
CA TYR A 28 6.25 -4.37 6.53
C TYR A 28 6.79 -4.30 5.11
N THR A 29 6.85 -5.45 4.43
CA THR A 29 7.37 -5.54 3.06
C THR A 29 6.24 -5.65 2.04
N VAL A 30 6.35 -4.93 0.92
CA VAL A 30 5.52 -5.14 -0.28
C VAL A 30 6.40 -5.78 -1.36
N GLN A 31 5.97 -6.89 -1.93
CA GLN A 31 6.75 -7.68 -2.88
C GLN A 31 5.99 -7.88 -4.19
N GLY A 32 6.72 -8.02 -5.31
CA GLY A 32 6.14 -8.33 -6.62
C GLY A 32 5.50 -7.14 -7.34
N VAL A 33 5.86 -5.91 -6.96
CA VAL A 33 5.39 -4.67 -7.60
C VAL A 33 6.56 -3.71 -7.86
N THR A 34 6.33 -2.72 -8.73
CA THR A 34 7.26 -1.61 -8.92
C THR A 34 7.30 -0.70 -7.69
N ALA A 35 8.41 0.04 -7.50
CA ALA A 35 8.58 0.97 -6.38
C ALA A 35 7.48 2.04 -6.31
N GLU A 36 7.04 2.58 -7.46
CA GLU A 36 5.94 3.53 -7.54
C GLU A 36 4.64 2.93 -6.99
N ARG A 37 4.34 1.69 -7.39
CA ARG A 37 3.14 0.99 -6.97
C ARG A 37 3.19 0.61 -5.50
N GLU A 38 4.34 0.19 -5.00
CA GLU A 38 4.58 0.00 -3.58
C GLU A 38 4.28 1.28 -2.78
N ALA A 39 4.77 2.45 -3.23
CA ALA A 39 4.52 3.72 -2.56
C ALA A 39 3.02 4.06 -2.49
N VAL A 40 2.27 3.80 -3.57
CA VAL A 40 0.81 3.97 -3.60
C VAL A 40 0.13 3.05 -2.58
N ILE A 41 0.50 1.77 -2.56
CA ILE A 41 -0.05 0.78 -1.61
C ILE A 41 0.20 1.21 -0.17
N ARG A 42 1.45 1.60 0.13
CA ARG A 42 1.83 2.05 1.47
C ARG A 42 1.02 3.26 1.91
N ARG A 43 0.85 4.25 1.02
CA ARG A 43 0.02 5.42 1.29
C ARG A 43 -1.44 5.07 1.54
N GLN A 44 -2.01 4.13 0.78
CA GLN A 44 -3.39 3.68 0.98
C GLN A 44 -3.55 2.98 2.33
N ILE A 45 -2.63 2.08 2.70
CA ILE A 45 -2.66 1.36 3.98
C ILE A 45 -2.56 2.35 5.15
N GLN A 46 -1.62 3.30 5.08
CA GLN A 46 -1.46 4.33 6.11
C GLN A 46 -2.74 5.16 6.30
N ALA A 47 -3.45 5.46 5.22
CA ALA A 47 -4.72 6.18 5.29
C ALA A 47 -5.87 5.34 5.86
N MET A 48 -5.91 4.04 5.51
CA MET A 48 -6.93 3.11 5.98
C MET A 48 -6.77 2.79 7.47
N GLN A 49 -5.59 2.28 7.86
CA GLN A 49 -5.33 1.80 9.20
C GLN A 49 -3.81 1.82 9.51
N PRO A 50 -3.28 2.88 10.16
CA PRO A 50 -1.85 2.98 10.44
C PRO A 50 -1.37 2.06 11.58
N ARG A 51 -2.28 1.51 12.39
CA ARG A 51 -1.93 0.72 13.59
C ARG A 51 -1.94 -0.79 13.37
N VAL A 52 -2.60 -1.26 12.32
CA VAL A 52 -2.69 -2.69 12.01
C VAL A 52 -2.07 -2.88 10.64
N LEU A 53 -0.82 -3.35 10.65
CA LEU A 53 -0.06 -3.58 9.44
C LEU A 53 0.14 -5.09 9.23
N PRO A 54 0.08 -5.57 7.98
CA PRO A 54 0.56 -6.91 7.65
C PRO A 54 2.06 -6.98 7.91
N TYR A 55 2.65 -8.18 8.00
CA TYR A 55 4.10 -8.31 7.89
C TYR A 55 4.56 -8.28 6.44
N ARG A 56 3.74 -8.84 5.54
CA ARG A 56 4.05 -8.94 4.11
C ARG A 56 2.81 -8.75 3.26
N ILE A 57 2.96 -8.05 2.15
CA ILE A 57 2.00 -8.02 1.05
C ILE A 57 2.72 -8.57 -0.18
N ARG A 58 2.21 -9.66 -0.75
CA ARG A 58 2.86 -10.37 -1.84
C ARG A 58 1.97 -10.36 -3.07
N PHE A 59 2.40 -9.65 -4.10
CA PHE A 59 1.84 -9.77 -5.43
C PHE A 59 2.52 -10.96 -6.09
N VAL A 60 1.74 -11.97 -6.45
CA VAL A 60 2.25 -13.22 -6.99
C VAL A 60 1.46 -13.62 -8.24
N PRO A 61 2.09 -14.32 -9.19
CA PRO A 61 1.36 -14.90 -10.32
C PRO A 61 0.24 -15.83 -9.86
N HIS A 62 -0.81 -15.98 -10.67
CA HIS A 62 -2.03 -16.71 -10.33
C HIS A 62 -1.75 -18.14 -9.84
N TRP A 63 -0.80 -18.84 -10.47
CA TRP A 63 -0.44 -20.20 -10.06
C TRP A 63 0.18 -20.25 -8.65
N GLN A 64 0.98 -19.25 -8.27
CA GLN A 64 1.55 -19.15 -6.92
C GLN A 64 0.48 -18.76 -5.90
N TYR A 65 -0.47 -17.90 -6.30
CA TYR A 65 -1.62 -17.54 -5.48
C TYR A 65 -2.44 -18.78 -5.12
N LEU A 66 -2.84 -19.57 -6.12
CA LEU A 66 -3.58 -20.82 -5.91
C LEU A 66 -2.79 -21.84 -5.08
N TYR A 67 -1.48 -21.96 -5.35
CA TYR A 67 -0.60 -22.84 -4.58
C TYR A 67 -0.55 -22.43 -3.11
N ALA A 68 -0.32 -21.15 -2.81
CA ALA A 68 -0.26 -20.64 -1.46
C ALA A 68 -1.59 -20.86 -0.73
N ALA A 69 -2.71 -20.56 -1.37
CA ALA A 69 -4.03 -20.75 -0.76
C ALA A 69 -4.33 -22.22 -0.43
N LYS A 70 -3.95 -23.13 -1.34
CA LYS A 70 -4.02 -24.59 -1.12
C LYS A 70 -3.15 -25.02 0.05
N VAL A 71 -1.90 -24.57 0.12
CA VAL A 71 -0.95 -24.92 1.19
C VAL A 71 -1.46 -24.45 2.56
N TYR A 72 -2.04 -23.25 2.61
CA TYR A 72 -2.62 -22.71 3.85
C TYR A 72 -4.02 -23.23 4.16
N GLN A 73 -4.55 -24.16 3.35
CA GLN A 73 -5.88 -24.74 3.51
C GLN A 73 -6.98 -23.66 3.64
N LEU A 74 -6.76 -22.51 3.01
CA LEU A 74 -7.74 -21.45 3.02
C LEU A 74 -8.89 -21.87 2.12
N HIS A 75 -10.12 -21.64 2.59
CA HIS A 75 -11.28 -21.79 1.75
C HIS A 75 -11.26 -20.66 0.73
N VAL A 76 -10.51 -20.83 -0.36
CA VAL A 76 -10.72 -20.01 -1.55
C VAL A 76 -12.06 -20.47 -2.09
N PRO A 77 -13.08 -19.59 -2.15
CA PRO A 77 -14.37 -19.97 -2.71
C PRO A 77 -14.11 -20.63 -4.06
N THR A 78 -14.53 -21.88 -4.21
CA THR A 78 -14.46 -22.62 -5.48
C THR A 78 -15.27 -21.84 -6.51
N GLY A 79 -14.56 -20.98 -7.25
CA GLY A 79 -15.17 -19.99 -8.14
C GLY A 79 -14.37 -18.69 -8.14
N MET A 80 -13.21 -18.69 -8.80
CA MET A 80 -12.53 -17.59 -9.55
C MET A 80 -12.59 -16.10 -9.11
N GLY A 81 -13.20 -15.72 -7.99
CA GLY A 81 -13.55 -14.33 -7.67
C GLY A 81 -12.68 -13.65 -6.61
N SER A 82 -12.09 -14.41 -5.68
CA SER A 82 -11.17 -13.85 -4.67
C SER A 82 -9.81 -13.56 -5.33
N LYS A 83 -9.46 -12.27 -5.38
CA LYS A 83 -8.20 -11.75 -5.94
C LYS A 83 -7.15 -11.50 -4.85
N MET A 84 -7.55 -11.63 -3.58
CA MET A 84 -6.70 -11.45 -2.40
C MET A 84 -7.15 -12.39 -1.29
N PHE A 85 -6.20 -12.79 -0.44
CA PHE A 85 -6.51 -13.43 0.84
C PHE A 85 -5.47 -13.07 1.89
N THR A 86 -5.87 -13.21 3.16
CA THR A 86 -5.00 -13.03 4.32
C THR A 86 -4.69 -14.36 4.98
N HIS A 87 -3.41 -14.66 5.13
CA HIS A 87 -2.94 -15.73 6.01
C HIS A 87 -2.62 -15.17 7.39
N LEU A 88 -3.60 -15.23 8.30
CA LEU A 88 -3.54 -14.66 9.66
C LEU A 88 -2.29 -15.09 10.46
N PRO A 89 -1.91 -16.38 10.54
CA PRO A 89 -0.76 -16.80 11.34
C PRO A 89 0.55 -16.11 10.97
N THR A 90 0.75 -15.83 9.67
CA THR A 90 1.93 -15.11 9.19
C THR A 90 1.71 -13.61 8.98
N ARG A 91 0.48 -13.13 9.22
CA ARG A 91 0.03 -11.77 8.88
C ARG A 91 0.41 -11.36 7.46
N SER A 92 0.26 -12.28 6.51
CA SER A 92 0.62 -12.05 5.11
C SER A 92 -0.63 -11.87 4.27
N VAL A 93 -0.65 -10.85 3.42
CA VAL A 93 -1.68 -10.66 2.40
C VAL A 93 -1.12 -11.11 1.06
N PHE A 94 -1.82 -12.00 0.38
CA PHE A 94 -1.49 -12.45 -0.97
C PHE A 94 -2.43 -11.78 -1.95
N VAL A 95 -1.87 -11.27 -3.04
CA VAL A 95 -2.61 -10.62 -4.13
C VAL A 95 -2.30 -11.35 -5.42
N ASP A 96 -3.35 -11.76 -6.12
CA ASP A 96 -3.24 -12.34 -7.45
C ASP A 96 -2.88 -11.23 -8.46
N ALA A 97 -1.61 -11.21 -8.87
CA ALA A 97 -1.08 -10.18 -9.75
C ALA A 97 -1.66 -10.25 -11.17
N ASP A 98 -2.06 -11.44 -11.63
CA ASP A 98 -2.54 -11.66 -13.00
C ASP A 98 -4.02 -11.31 -13.16
N ARG A 99 -4.79 -11.34 -12.05
CA ARG A 99 -6.25 -11.11 -12.05
C ARG A 99 -6.69 -9.79 -11.42
N TYR A 100 -5.77 -8.99 -10.92
CA TYR A 100 -6.08 -7.73 -10.26
C TYR A 100 -6.32 -6.59 -11.29
N ASP A 101 -7.49 -5.94 -11.24
CA ASP A 101 -7.98 -4.98 -12.27
C ASP A 101 -7.66 -3.50 -11.96
N GLY A 102 -6.50 -3.20 -11.37
CA GLY A 102 -6.05 -1.82 -11.19
C GLY A 102 -6.40 -1.14 -9.85
N GLN A 103 -5.86 0.08 -9.67
CA GLN A 103 -5.65 0.75 -8.37
C GLN A 103 -6.93 1.09 -7.60
N GLU A 104 -8.05 1.29 -8.29
CA GLU A 104 -9.31 1.65 -7.64
C GLU A 104 -9.88 0.50 -6.80
N TRP A 105 -9.76 -0.73 -7.30
CA TRP A 105 -10.23 -1.92 -6.61
C TRP A 105 -9.22 -2.41 -5.56
N LEU A 106 -7.94 -2.02 -5.67
CA LEU A 106 -6.91 -2.42 -4.70
C LEU A 106 -7.25 -2.00 -3.29
N GLY A 107 -7.53 -0.72 -3.09
CA GLY A 107 -7.83 -0.20 -1.77
C GLY A 107 -9.11 -0.79 -1.19
N HIS A 108 -10.08 -1.13 -2.05
CA HIS A 108 -11.33 -1.77 -1.62
C HIS A 108 -11.11 -3.18 -1.07
N TRP A 109 -10.38 -4.03 -1.81
CA TRP A 109 -10.06 -5.39 -1.39
C TRP A 109 -9.05 -5.41 -0.24
N LEU A 110 -8.02 -4.56 -0.31
CA LEU A 110 -7.02 -4.46 0.74
C LEU A 110 -7.63 -3.99 2.06
N ALA A 111 -8.65 -3.12 2.04
CA ALA A 111 -9.40 -2.77 3.24
C ALA A 111 -10.04 -3.99 3.91
N HIS A 112 -10.57 -4.93 3.11
CA HIS A 112 -11.15 -6.18 3.59
C HIS A 112 -10.09 -7.08 4.24
N GLU A 113 -8.95 -7.27 3.56
CA GLU A 113 -7.83 -8.06 4.08
C GLU A 113 -7.23 -7.48 5.36
N LEU A 114 -7.11 -6.14 5.44
CA LEU A 114 -6.71 -5.46 6.67
C LEU A 114 -7.75 -5.64 7.79
N GLY A 115 -9.03 -5.81 7.44
CA GLY A 115 -10.10 -6.13 8.36
C GLY A 115 -9.85 -7.45 9.08
N HIS A 116 -9.53 -8.53 8.35
CA HIS A 116 -9.12 -9.80 8.94
C HIS A 116 -7.93 -9.63 9.92
N LEU A 117 -6.92 -8.85 9.52
CA LEU A 117 -5.74 -8.60 10.38
C LEU A 117 -6.06 -7.78 11.63
N ALA A 118 -7.04 -6.89 11.56
CA ALA A 118 -7.42 -6.00 12.65
C ALA A 118 -8.29 -6.72 13.69
N THR A 119 -9.15 -7.61 13.24
CA THR A 119 -10.02 -8.43 14.10
C THR A 119 -9.37 -9.74 14.51
N ASN A 120 -8.26 -10.11 13.87
CA ASN A 120 -7.60 -11.42 14.01
C ASN A 120 -8.60 -12.58 13.83
N SER A 121 -9.50 -12.44 12.85
CA SER A 121 -10.65 -13.32 12.62
C SER A 121 -10.72 -13.74 11.16
N ALA A 122 -11.01 -15.01 10.92
CA ALA A 122 -11.31 -15.54 9.58
C ALA A 122 -12.78 -15.27 9.17
N SER A 123 -13.57 -14.59 10.01
CA SER A 123 -14.94 -14.20 9.68
C SER A 123 -14.94 -13.08 8.65
N GLU A 124 -15.57 -13.36 7.50
CA GLU A 124 -15.82 -12.39 6.42
C GLU A 124 -16.64 -11.19 6.91
N GLU A 125 -17.59 -11.41 7.83
CA GLU A 125 -18.43 -10.35 8.38
C GLU A 125 -17.62 -9.38 9.26
N ASP A 126 -16.74 -9.91 10.12
CA ASP A 126 -15.87 -9.10 10.96
C ASP A 126 -14.91 -8.26 10.11
N ALA A 127 -14.34 -8.88 9.07
CA ALA A 127 -13.46 -8.23 8.13
C ALA A 127 -14.18 -7.12 7.36
N GLU A 128 -15.37 -7.41 6.82
CA GLU A 128 -16.15 -6.45 6.06
C GLU A 128 -16.61 -5.27 6.93
N ARG A 129 -17.02 -5.51 8.17
CA ARG A 129 -17.39 -4.44 9.12
C ARG A 129 -16.21 -3.49 9.38
N ALA A 130 -14.99 -4.02 9.54
CA ALA A 130 -13.79 -3.19 9.66
C ALA A 130 -13.44 -2.47 8.35
N ALA A 131 -13.59 -3.15 7.21
CA ALA A 131 -13.28 -2.64 5.88
C ALA A 131 -14.12 -1.41 5.52
N LEU A 132 -15.40 -1.38 5.91
CA LEU A 132 -16.29 -0.23 5.65
C LEU A 132 -15.69 1.08 6.19
N GLU A 133 -15.17 1.08 7.41
CA GLU A 133 -14.54 2.26 8.01
C GLU A 133 -13.22 2.64 7.31
N TYR A 134 -12.45 1.65 6.88
CA TYR A 134 -11.20 1.88 6.15
C TYR A 134 -11.45 2.49 4.77
N ARG A 135 -12.45 2.00 4.05
CA ARG A 135 -12.85 2.52 2.73
C ARG A 135 -13.36 3.96 2.83
N LYS A 136 -14.11 4.32 3.89
CA LYS A 136 -14.51 5.72 4.16
C LYS A 136 -13.30 6.64 4.30
N ARG A 137 -12.28 6.23 5.06
CA ARG A 137 -11.03 7.00 5.24
C ARG A 137 -10.28 7.15 3.92
N LEU A 138 -10.19 6.08 3.15
CA LEU A 138 -9.54 6.10 1.83
C LEU A 138 -10.28 7.03 0.86
N GLN A 139 -11.62 7.01 0.85
CA GLN A 139 -12.42 7.90 0.02
C GLN A 139 -12.19 9.38 0.41
N LYS A 140 -12.17 9.70 1.71
CA LYS A 140 -11.86 11.05 2.20
C LYS A 140 -10.49 11.54 1.72
N LEU A 141 -9.48 10.66 1.73
CA LEU A 141 -8.16 10.99 1.20
C LEU A 141 -8.23 11.34 -0.29
N ARG A 142 -8.94 10.52 -1.09
CA ARG A 142 -9.11 10.73 -2.54
C ARG A 142 -9.78 12.07 -2.84
N THR A 143 -10.87 12.39 -2.16
CA THR A 143 -11.57 13.68 -2.31
C THR A 143 -10.67 14.86 -1.96
N SER A 144 -9.96 14.81 -0.82
CA SER A 144 -9.04 15.88 -0.41
C SER A 144 -7.85 16.07 -1.37
N SER A 145 -7.47 15.02 -2.09
CA SER A 145 -6.40 15.08 -3.08
C SER A 145 -6.90 15.68 -4.40
N ALA A 146 -8.14 15.38 -4.79
CA ALA A 146 -8.77 15.96 -5.96
C ALA A 146 -8.99 17.47 -5.79
N GLU A 147 -9.54 17.90 -4.65
CA GLU A 147 -9.74 19.32 -4.31
C GLU A 147 -8.42 20.11 -4.29
N ARG A 148 -7.33 19.52 -3.79
CA ARG A 148 -6.01 20.17 -3.86
C ARG A 148 -5.49 20.32 -5.29
N LYS A 149 -5.76 19.35 -6.16
CA LYS A 149 -5.30 19.39 -7.55
C LYS A 149 -6.06 20.45 -8.37
N THR A 150 -7.35 20.65 -8.10
CA THR A 150 -8.14 21.72 -8.73
C THR A 150 -7.71 23.11 -8.29
N LEU A 151 -7.37 23.29 -7.00
CA LEU A 151 -6.86 24.56 -6.46
C LEU A 151 -5.48 24.98 -7.03
N VAL A 152 -4.61 24.01 -7.37
CA VAL A 152 -3.27 24.28 -7.93
C VAL A 152 -3.29 24.43 -9.45
N GLY A 153 -4.24 23.81 -10.15
CA GLY A 153 -4.36 23.88 -11.62
C GLY A 153 -5.09 25.12 -12.17
N SER A 154 -5.61 26.00 -11.30
CA SER A 154 -6.29 27.26 -11.68
C SER A 154 -5.43 28.52 -11.48
N ARG A 155 -4.10 28.39 -11.50
CA ARG A 155 -3.17 29.53 -11.47
C ARG A 155 -2.29 29.58 -12.70
#